data_AF-G5HML0-F1
#
_entry.id   AF-G5HML0-F1
#
_cell.length_a   1.000
_cell.length_b   1.000
_cell.length_c   1.000
_cell.angle_alpha   90.00
_cell.angle_beta   90.00
_cell.angle_gamma   90.00
#
_symmetry.space_group_name_H-M   'P 1'
#
loop_
_entity.id
_entity.type
_entity.pdbx_description
1 polymer ?
#
loop_
_entity_poly.entity_id
_entity_poly.type
_entity_poly.pdbx_seq_one_letter_code
_entity_poly.pdbx_strand_id
1 'polypeptide(L)'
;MRSKKWMIGIAMAAGISAAAAGCGREVAVEESARPSVSRTEEPSSEEQTQKPTSPQPSEIEPFPGAEKETKAEPLKGGKRIVVMTDIHYLAQSLTDQGDMFRSMVEHGDGKLTNYVWEITDAAFEEIQLLNPDVLIISGDLTLQGEKKSHEELAEKLEQVENAGITVVVIPGNHDINNPSAAVYSGSDRFPAEPTTPNDFVRIYDEYGYAEANSRDPNSLSYTYDLGPAMRLLMLDTCQYEPRNRVGGMIKTETYEWIDRQLEDARDDGVILLPVAHHNLLEESKVYVDDCTIEHSEELIQKLEGENIPLFLSGHLHVQHYMQNNDIGIYEIVTSSMSTPPCQYGVLEYMEDESFSYHTNQVNIEKWARKHRSTDENLLNFNTYSPPTLNRIFYNQAYDAMKDSAEEETGSVYVKLTEPEKQQMSKVYADINAACYAGKAYEVAGRTVKEPGYKMWQEYCYPSILYEYLEYIVEDAVKDYNSLAVE
;
A
#
# COMPACT_ATOMS: atom_id res chain seq x y z
N MET A 1 10.83 -40.19 3.71
CA MET A 1 11.83 -39.56 4.60
C MET A 1 11.29 -38.20 5.02
N ARG A 2 11.47 -37.77 6.27
CA ARG A 2 11.00 -36.44 6.72
C ARG A 2 11.90 -35.36 6.13
N SER A 3 11.36 -34.50 5.27
CA SER A 3 11.98 -33.20 4.98
C SER A 3 11.94 -32.36 6.25
N LYS A 4 13.00 -31.59 6.49
CA LYS A 4 12.98 -30.51 7.49
C LYS A 4 12.61 -29.25 6.73
N LYS A 5 11.35 -28.80 6.81
CA LYS A 5 11.03 -27.40 6.48
C LYS A 5 11.85 -26.51 7.43
N TRP A 6 12.54 -25.52 6.88
CA TRP A 6 13.16 -24.45 7.66
C TRP A 6 12.15 -23.30 7.68
N MET A 7 11.67 -22.89 8.86
CA MET A 7 11.02 -21.59 8.99
C MET A 7 12.12 -20.54 9.02
N ILE A 8 12.21 -19.75 7.95
CA ILE A 8 13.01 -18.52 7.90
C ILE A 8 12.01 -17.38 7.79
N GLY A 9 11.48 -16.94 8.93
CA GLY A 9 10.67 -15.73 8.95
C GLY A 9 11.53 -14.54 8.54
N ILE A 10 11.03 -13.71 7.64
CA ILE A 10 11.71 -12.48 7.24
C ILE A 10 11.83 -11.57 8.47
N ALA A 11 13.06 -11.37 8.93
CA ALA A 11 13.34 -10.33 9.90
C ALA A 11 13.23 -8.97 9.19
N MET A 12 12.04 -8.36 9.18
CA MET A 12 11.93 -6.91 8.97
C MET A 12 12.92 -6.24 9.93
N ALA A 13 13.81 -5.41 9.37
CA ALA A 13 15.05 -5.02 10.04
C ALA A 13 14.79 -4.09 11.25
N ALA A 14 14.57 -4.67 12.42
CA ALA A 14 14.58 -3.97 13.70
C ALA A 14 16.02 -3.54 14.07
N GLY A 15 16.53 -2.52 13.38
CA GLY A 15 17.87 -1.97 13.57
C GLY A 15 18.03 -1.32 14.95
N ILE A 16 18.66 -2.04 15.88
CA ILE A 16 19.06 -1.50 17.20
C ILE A 16 20.43 -0.83 17.06
N SER A 17 20.43 0.50 16.97
CA SER A 17 21.66 1.32 16.98
C SER A 17 21.84 2.00 18.33
N ALA A 18 22.82 1.55 19.11
CA ALA A 18 23.14 2.14 20.42
C ALA A 18 23.92 3.46 20.27
N ALA A 19 23.35 4.56 20.73
CA ALA A 19 23.97 5.88 20.67
C ALA A 19 25.12 6.06 21.68
N ALA A 20 26.23 6.66 21.25
CA ALA A 20 27.31 7.15 22.11
C ALA A 20 27.35 8.68 22.08
N ALA A 21 27.07 9.32 23.23
CA ALA A 21 26.90 10.77 23.32
C ALA A 21 28.21 11.58 23.22
N GLY A 22 28.14 12.77 22.59
CA GLY A 22 29.21 13.76 22.57
C GLY A 22 28.68 15.20 22.55
N CYS A 23 28.86 15.94 23.66
CA CYS A 23 28.33 17.31 23.82
C CYS A 23 29.10 18.36 22.99
N GLY A 24 28.40 19.39 22.47
CA GLY A 24 28.99 20.31 21.46
C GLY A 24 28.69 21.82 21.48
N ARG A 25 27.78 22.34 22.34
CA ARG A 25 27.64 23.77 22.74
C ARG A 25 27.36 24.87 21.67
N GLU A 26 26.34 25.69 21.97
CA GLU A 26 25.91 26.89 21.21
C GLU A 26 26.94 28.04 21.17
N VAL A 27 26.83 28.91 20.14
CA VAL A 27 27.06 30.36 20.24
C VAL A 27 25.99 31.09 19.42
N ALA A 28 25.50 32.23 19.93
CA ALA A 28 24.35 32.96 19.43
C ALA A 28 24.72 34.28 18.70
N VAL A 29 23.84 34.70 17.78
CA VAL A 29 23.35 36.08 17.54
C VAL A 29 24.37 37.21 17.28
N GLU A 30 24.21 37.92 16.13
CA GLU A 30 23.91 39.37 16.20
C GLU A 30 23.21 39.91 14.94
N GLU A 31 22.37 40.93 15.17
CA GLU A 31 21.45 41.59 14.24
C GLU A 31 22.02 42.96 13.80
N SER A 32 21.73 43.44 12.59
CA SER A 32 22.11 44.81 12.19
C SER A 32 21.12 45.44 11.22
N ALA A 33 20.71 46.67 11.55
CA ALA A 33 19.57 47.35 10.94
C ALA A 33 19.93 48.36 9.82
N ARG A 34 18.89 48.81 9.13
CA ARG A 34 18.89 49.76 8.00
C ARG A 34 19.53 51.12 8.34
N PRO A 35 19.75 51.96 7.30
CA PRO A 35 18.98 53.21 7.32
C PRO A 35 18.28 53.58 5.99
N SER A 36 17.29 54.45 6.14
CA SER A 36 16.42 55.04 5.10
C SER A 36 17.00 56.30 4.46
N VAL A 37 16.52 56.65 3.25
CA VAL A 37 16.65 58.01 2.67
C VAL A 37 15.31 58.46 2.08
N SER A 38 14.94 59.73 2.29
CA SER A 38 13.73 60.37 1.76
C SER A 38 14.03 61.67 1.01
N ARG A 39 13.25 61.94 -0.06
CA ARG A 39 12.96 63.24 -0.70
C ARG A 39 12.12 63.03 -1.98
N THR A 40 11.31 63.95 -2.50
CA THR A 40 10.43 65.03 -1.95
C THR A 40 9.54 65.51 -3.12
N GLU A 41 8.38 66.09 -2.83
CA GLU A 41 7.40 66.66 -3.80
C GLU A 41 7.97 67.92 -4.50
N GLU A 42 7.45 68.51 -5.58
CA GLU A 42 6.06 68.79 -6.04
C GLU A 42 6.02 68.90 -7.61
N PRO A 43 5.07 69.60 -8.29
CA PRO A 43 3.72 69.11 -8.64
C PRO A 43 3.36 69.27 -10.15
N SER A 44 2.33 68.57 -10.65
CA SER A 44 1.64 69.01 -11.89
C SER A 44 0.20 68.51 -12.05
N SER A 45 -0.71 69.47 -12.24
CA SER A 45 -1.95 69.46 -13.05
C SER A 45 -2.91 68.26 -13.01
N GLU A 46 -4.17 68.57 -12.66
CA GLU A 46 -5.34 67.71 -12.79
C GLU A 46 -5.66 67.38 -14.26
N GLU A 47 -5.92 66.11 -14.56
CA GLU A 47 -6.71 65.69 -15.72
C GLU A 47 -7.64 64.55 -15.28
N GLN A 48 -8.96 64.77 -15.32
CA GLN A 48 -9.95 63.78 -14.86
C GLN A 48 -10.14 62.66 -15.90
N THR A 49 -9.25 61.67 -15.89
CA THR A 49 -9.51 60.40 -16.59
C THR A 49 -10.48 59.57 -15.76
N GLN A 50 -11.61 59.17 -16.36
CA GLN A 50 -12.53 58.23 -15.72
C GLN A 50 -11.82 56.90 -15.47
N LYS A 51 -11.75 56.49 -14.20
CA LYS A 51 -11.20 55.20 -13.79
C LYS A 51 -12.09 54.10 -14.37
N PRO A 52 -11.56 53.09 -15.09
CA PRO A 52 -12.40 52.01 -15.59
C PRO A 52 -13.05 51.29 -14.41
N THR A 53 -14.38 51.15 -14.45
CA THR A 53 -15.14 50.34 -13.51
C THR A 53 -14.65 48.90 -13.59
N SER A 54 -14.13 48.38 -12.47
CA SER A 54 -13.89 46.94 -12.33
C SER A 54 -15.21 46.19 -12.56
N PRO A 55 -15.21 45.08 -13.32
CA PRO A 55 -16.41 44.26 -13.49
C PRO A 55 -16.92 43.74 -12.14
N GLN A 56 -18.23 43.49 -12.06
CA GLN A 56 -18.81 42.85 -10.87
C GLN A 56 -18.19 41.45 -10.69
N PRO A 57 -18.08 40.91 -9.46
CA PRO A 57 -17.52 39.57 -9.24
C PRO A 57 -18.23 38.44 -10.03
N SER A 58 -19.48 38.65 -10.43
CA SER A 58 -20.27 37.76 -11.28
C SER A 58 -19.93 37.81 -12.78
N GLU A 59 -19.12 38.77 -13.21
CA GLU A 59 -18.74 39.01 -14.61
C GLU A 59 -17.28 38.63 -14.90
N ILE A 60 -16.54 38.15 -13.90
CA ILE A 60 -15.18 37.64 -14.04
C ILE A 60 -15.27 36.15 -14.39
N GLU A 61 -15.03 35.81 -15.66
CA GLU A 61 -14.92 34.40 -16.05
C GLU A 61 -13.72 33.74 -15.34
N PRO A 62 -13.85 32.47 -14.88
CA PRO A 62 -12.72 31.72 -14.33
C PRO A 62 -11.57 31.60 -15.33
N PHE A 63 -10.33 31.53 -14.83
CA PHE A 63 -9.15 31.33 -15.67
C PHE A 63 -9.31 30.10 -16.58
N PRO A 64 -9.09 30.23 -17.90
CA PRO A 64 -9.10 29.08 -18.81
C PRO A 64 -7.86 28.21 -18.51
N GLY A 65 -8.08 27.07 -17.85
CA GLY A 65 -7.02 26.15 -17.41
C GLY A 65 -7.33 25.40 -16.12
N ALA A 66 -8.31 25.84 -15.33
CA ALA A 66 -8.91 24.99 -14.31
C ALA A 66 -9.90 24.03 -14.97
N GLU A 67 -9.43 22.84 -15.37
CA GLU A 67 -10.34 21.71 -15.62
C GLU A 67 -11.18 21.51 -14.37
N LYS A 68 -12.51 21.63 -14.50
CA LYS A 68 -13.39 21.29 -13.39
C LYS A 68 -13.31 19.79 -13.19
N GLU A 69 -12.87 19.38 -12.01
CA GLU A 69 -12.92 17.98 -11.59
C GLU A 69 -14.38 17.54 -11.57
N THR A 70 -14.82 16.85 -12.63
CA THR A 70 -16.16 16.29 -12.75
C THR A 70 -16.14 14.88 -12.18
N LYS A 71 -17.01 14.60 -11.20
CA LYS A 71 -17.28 13.22 -10.77
C LYS A 71 -17.68 12.39 -11.99
N ALA A 72 -17.16 11.16 -12.08
CA ALA A 72 -17.55 10.20 -13.09
C ALA A 72 -19.05 9.85 -12.95
N GLU A 73 -19.70 9.55 -14.06
CA GLU A 73 -21.07 9.04 -14.04
C GLU A 73 -21.10 7.68 -13.30
N PRO A 74 -22.19 7.36 -12.57
CA PRO A 74 -22.39 6.04 -12.00
C PRO A 74 -22.31 4.94 -13.07
N LEU A 75 -21.69 3.81 -12.72
CA LEU A 75 -21.70 2.63 -13.57
C LEU A 75 -23.14 2.12 -13.76
N LYS A 76 -23.42 1.50 -14.91
CA LYS A 76 -24.76 1.01 -15.26
C LYS A 76 -24.71 -0.48 -15.53
N GLY A 77 -25.58 -1.25 -14.88
CA GLY A 77 -25.59 -2.70 -14.99
C GLY A 77 -24.42 -3.37 -14.27
N GLY A 78 -23.94 -2.78 -13.18
CA GLY A 78 -22.75 -3.21 -12.47
C GLY A 78 -22.40 -2.31 -11.29
N LYS A 79 -21.27 -2.59 -10.64
CA LYS A 79 -20.70 -1.89 -9.49
C LYS A 79 -19.29 -1.40 -9.78
N ARG A 80 -19.03 -0.12 -9.47
CA ARG A 80 -17.66 0.42 -9.47
C ARG A 80 -17.11 0.32 -8.06
N ILE A 81 -16.11 -0.53 -7.89
CA ILE A 81 -15.46 -0.84 -6.63
C ILE A 81 -14.05 -0.25 -6.69
N VAL A 82 -13.65 0.51 -5.68
CA VAL A 82 -12.24 0.86 -5.48
C VAL A 82 -11.64 -0.09 -4.45
N VAL A 83 -10.47 -0.63 -4.74
CA VAL A 83 -9.72 -1.52 -3.84
C VAL A 83 -8.44 -0.82 -3.42
N MET A 84 -8.21 -0.73 -2.12
CA MET A 84 -7.01 -0.16 -1.50
C MET A 84 -6.48 -1.14 -0.45
N THR A 85 -5.17 -1.19 -0.27
CA THR A 85 -4.55 -2.08 0.71
C THR A 85 -3.20 -1.51 1.16
N ASP A 86 -2.72 -2.00 2.30
CA ASP A 86 -1.36 -1.74 2.81
C ASP A 86 -1.06 -0.23 2.87
N ILE A 87 -2.03 0.52 3.44
CA ILE A 87 -1.96 1.96 3.69
C ILE A 87 -0.81 2.26 4.65
N HIS A 88 -0.61 1.39 5.65
CA HIS A 88 0.39 1.54 6.69
C HIS A 88 0.42 2.93 7.33
N TYR A 89 -0.77 3.45 7.61
CA TYR A 89 -0.94 4.77 8.20
C TYR A 89 -0.22 4.86 9.55
N LEU A 90 0.54 5.93 9.74
CA LEU A 90 1.12 6.31 11.03
C LEU A 90 0.56 7.67 11.42
N ALA A 91 -0.15 7.78 12.54
CA ALA A 91 -0.67 9.06 13.01
C ALA A 91 0.45 10.12 13.14
N GLN A 92 0.20 11.36 12.68
CA GLN A 92 1.20 12.44 12.71
C GLN A 92 1.76 12.67 14.12
N SER A 93 0.93 12.46 15.14
CA SER A 93 1.30 12.61 16.56
C SER A 93 2.28 11.55 17.09
N LEU A 94 2.57 10.49 16.32
CA LEU A 94 3.47 9.39 16.71
C LEU A 94 4.89 9.52 16.15
N THR A 95 5.21 10.62 15.46
CA THR A 95 6.55 10.89 14.93
C THR A 95 6.90 12.38 15.02
N ASP A 96 8.14 12.70 15.42
CA ASP A 96 8.71 14.04 15.27
C ASP A 96 9.53 14.22 13.98
N GLN A 97 9.49 13.22 13.07
CA GLN A 97 10.32 13.10 11.88
C GLN A 97 11.84 13.16 12.14
N GLY A 98 12.25 12.82 13.38
CA GLY A 98 13.64 12.73 13.81
C GLY A 98 14.46 11.65 13.12
N ASP A 99 15.71 11.49 13.58
CA ASP A 99 16.68 10.56 12.99
C ASP A 99 16.19 9.11 12.98
N MET A 100 15.49 8.65 14.04
CA MET A 100 14.97 7.28 14.10
C MET A 100 13.82 7.05 13.12
N PHE A 101 12.91 8.01 12.97
CA PHE A 101 11.83 7.91 11.98
C PHE A 101 12.38 7.88 10.56
N ARG A 102 13.31 8.79 10.23
CA ARG A 102 13.95 8.83 8.91
C ARG A 102 14.75 7.58 8.62
N SER A 103 15.50 7.06 9.60
CA SER A 103 16.21 5.79 9.47
C SER A 103 15.26 4.60 9.27
N MET A 104 14.10 4.57 9.94
CA MET A 104 13.07 3.55 9.72
C MET A 104 12.53 3.58 8.28
N VAL A 105 12.23 4.76 7.74
CA VAL A 105 11.78 4.90 6.35
C VAL A 105 12.88 4.53 5.34
N GLU A 106 14.11 5.02 5.53
CA GLU A 106 15.22 4.78 4.58
C GLU A 106 15.75 3.34 4.56
N HIS A 107 15.44 2.53 5.58
CA HIS A 107 15.86 1.12 5.71
C HIS A 107 14.67 0.16 5.87
N GLY A 108 13.46 0.64 5.63
CA GLY A 108 12.23 -0.15 5.63
C GLY A 108 12.08 -0.99 4.36
N ASP A 109 10.85 -1.42 4.09
CA ASP A 109 10.44 -2.26 2.96
C ASP A 109 10.02 -1.47 1.70
N GLY A 110 10.14 -0.15 1.71
CA GLY A 110 9.84 0.73 0.57
C GLY A 110 8.71 1.74 0.81
N LYS A 111 7.97 1.59 1.91
CA LYS A 111 6.84 2.44 2.29
C LYS A 111 7.27 3.90 2.53
N LEU A 112 6.60 4.83 1.87
CA LEU A 112 6.81 6.27 2.04
C LEU A 112 6.03 6.80 3.26
N THR A 113 6.28 6.22 4.45
CA THR A 113 5.62 6.61 5.69
C THR A 113 5.80 8.09 6.03
N ASN A 114 6.87 8.72 5.53
CA ASN A 114 7.13 10.16 5.65
C ASN A 114 6.20 11.07 4.83
N TYR A 115 5.38 10.50 3.94
CA TYR A 115 4.35 11.19 3.15
C TYR A 115 2.99 10.47 3.17
N VAL A 116 2.79 9.48 4.06
CA VAL A 116 1.57 8.65 4.07
C VAL A 116 0.30 9.47 4.26
N TRP A 117 0.39 10.61 4.95
CA TRP A 117 -0.72 11.54 5.17
C TRP A 117 -1.19 12.16 3.85
N GLU A 118 -0.26 12.72 3.09
CA GLU A 118 -0.51 13.37 1.81
C GLU A 118 -0.89 12.38 0.71
N ILE A 119 -0.31 11.16 0.72
CA ILE A 119 -0.69 10.10 -0.21
C ILE A 119 -2.13 9.64 0.08
N THR A 120 -2.49 9.42 1.36
CA THR A 120 -3.86 9.03 1.77
C THR A 120 -4.88 10.11 1.40
N ASP A 121 -4.60 11.37 1.72
CA ASP A 121 -5.52 12.48 1.43
C ASP A 121 -5.69 12.70 -0.09
N ALA A 122 -4.60 12.59 -0.86
CA ALA A 122 -4.66 12.63 -2.32
C ALA A 122 -5.49 11.49 -2.91
N ALA A 123 -5.31 10.27 -2.41
CA ALA A 123 -6.08 9.10 -2.87
C ALA A 123 -7.58 9.27 -2.57
N PHE A 124 -7.95 9.67 -1.35
CA PHE A 124 -9.35 9.85 -0.97
C PHE A 124 -10.05 10.97 -1.76
N GLU A 125 -9.35 12.06 -2.07
CA GLU A 125 -9.89 13.10 -2.97
C GLU A 125 -10.10 12.61 -4.40
N GLU A 126 -9.19 11.79 -4.94
CA GLU A 126 -9.34 11.23 -6.29
C GLU A 126 -10.43 10.18 -6.38
N ILE A 127 -10.54 9.32 -5.37
CA ILE A 127 -11.58 8.28 -5.26
C ILE A 127 -12.98 8.92 -5.22
N GLN A 128 -13.13 10.08 -4.57
CA GLN A 128 -14.38 10.86 -4.63
C GLN A 128 -14.78 11.30 -6.05
N LEU A 129 -13.81 11.47 -6.97
CA LEU A 129 -14.06 11.79 -8.37
C LEU A 129 -14.42 10.56 -9.21
N LEU A 130 -14.01 9.37 -8.82
CA LEU A 130 -14.39 8.11 -9.49
C LEU A 130 -15.85 7.73 -9.24
N ASN A 131 -16.49 8.30 -8.20
CA ASN A 131 -17.87 8.02 -7.80
C ASN A 131 -18.16 6.50 -7.70
N PRO A 132 -17.37 5.73 -6.93
CA PRO A 132 -17.59 4.31 -6.72
C PRO A 132 -18.82 4.04 -5.85
N ASP A 133 -19.35 2.83 -5.96
CA ASP A 133 -20.36 2.29 -5.05
C ASP A 133 -19.75 1.97 -3.66
N VAL A 134 -18.48 1.55 -3.62
CA VAL A 134 -17.75 1.21 -2.39
C VAL A 134 -16.23 1.40 -2.53
N LEU A 135 -15.59 1.80 -1.43
CA LEU A 135 -14.15 1.69 -1.18
C LEU A 135 -13.91 0.49 -0.26
N ILE A 136 -13.16 -0.49 -0.74
CA ILE A 136 -12.72 -1.67 0.00
C ILE A 136 -11.29 -1.42 0.48
N ILE A 137 -11.03 -1.62 1.79
CA ILE A 137 -9.68 -1.61 2.36
C ILE A 137 -9.33 -3.01 2.87
N SER A 138 -8.51 -3.74 2.12
CA SER A 138 -8.18 -5.16 2.33
C SER A 138 -6.98 -5.37 3.28
N GLY A 139 -6.96 -4.67 4.40
CA GLY A 139 -5.96 -4.85 5.46
C GLY A 139 -4.76 -3.91 5.41
N ASP A 140 -3.95 -4.03 6.45
CA ASP A 140 -2.76 -3.23 6.77
C ASP A 140 -3.05 -1.73 6.70
N LEU A 141 -4.09 -1.36 7.45
CA LEU A 141 -4.54 0.02 7.60
C LEU A 141 -3.46 0.89 8.25
N THR A 142 -2.68 0.32 9.18
CA THR A 142 -1.68 1.05 9.98
C THR A 142 -0.27 0.46 9.90
N LEU A 143 0.72 1.25 10.30
CA LEU A 143 2.13 0.86 10.16
C LEU A 143 2.48 -0.36 11.04
N GLN A 144 2.11 -0.34 12.32
CA GLN A 144 2.32 -1.47 13.24
C GLN A 144 1.17 -1.59 14.27
N GLY A 145 -0.07 -1.29 13.87
CA GLY A 145 -1.25 -1.49 14.73
C GLY A 145 -1.42 -0.44 15.81
N GLU A 146 -0.79 0.74 15.68
CA GLU A 146 -0.91 1.81 16.65
C GLU A 146 -2.35 2.32 16.70
N LYS A 147 -2.97 2.22 17.87
CA LYS A 147 -4.36 2.63 18.08
C LYS A 147 -4.64 4.07 17.65
N LYS A 148 -3.68 4.99 17.87
CA LYS A 148 -3.86 6.38 17.44
C LYS A 148 -3.81 6.54 15.91
N SER A 149 -3.05 5.71 15.21
CA SER A 149 -3.08 5.64 13.74
C SER A 149 -4.43 5.16 13.23
N HIS A 150 -5.01 4.15 13.87
CA HIS A 150 -6.35 3.67 13.53
C HIS A 150 -7.43 4.73 13.75
N GLU A 151 -7.42 5.40 14.90
CA GLU A 151 -8.33 6.52 15.20
C GLU A 151 -8.20 7.67 14.18
N GLU A 152 -6.97 8.10 13.86
CA GLU A 152 -6.73 9.20 12.91
C GLU A 152 -7.05 8.82 11.45
N LEU A 153 -6.91 7.55 11.07
CA LEU A 153 -7.37 7.05 9.76
C LEU A 153 -8.90 6.98 9.68
N ALA A 154 -9.57 6.52 10.75
CA ALA A 154 -11.04 6.52 10.82
C ALA A 154 -11.63 7.94 10.67
N GLU A 155 -11.02 8.95 11.31
CA GLU A 155 -11.38 10.38 11.13
C GLU A 155 -11.24 10.86 9.66
N LYS A 156 -10.42 10.20 8.84
CA LYS A 156 -10.32 10.47 7.39
C LYS A 156 -11.35 9.69 6.57
N LEU A 157 -11.64 8.44 6.93
CA LEU A 157 -12.69 7.62 6.28
C LEU A 157 -14.08 8.23 6.41
N GLU A 158 -14.37 8.89 7.54
CA GLU A 158 -15.61 9.67 7.73
C GLU A 158 -15.83 10.69 6.59
N GLN A 159 -14.76 11.26 6.02
CA GLN A 159 -14.85 12.23 4.92
C GLN A 159 -15.21 11.57 3.58
N VAL A 160 -14.83 10.30 3.39
CA VAL A 160 -15.19 9.49 2.22
C VAL A 160 -16.68 9.12 2.28
N GLU A 161 -17.16 8.70 3.45
CA GLU A 161 -18.59 8.39 3.66
C GLU A 161 -19.48 9.63 3.58
N ASN A 162 -19.06 10.76 4.17
CA ASN A 162 -19.74 12.05 4.00
C ASN A 162 -19.79 12.53 2.53
N ALA A 163 -18.92 12.01 1.65
CA ALA A 163 -18.96 12.26 0.20
C ALA A 163 -19.92 11.33 -0.58
N GLY A 164 -20.59 10.40 0.13
CA GLY A 164 -21.58 9.46 -0.39
C GLY A 164 -21.03 8.12 -0.87
N ILE A 165 -19.83 7.72 -0.40
CA ILE A 165 -19.16 6.47 -0.80
C ILE A 165 -19.13 5.53 0.40
N THR A 166 -19.69 4.33 0.27
CA THR A 166 -19.57 3.28 1.28
C THR A 166 -18.10 2.92 1.52
N VAL A 167 -17.68 2.74 2.78
CA VAL A 167 -16.37 2.18 3.10
C VAL A 167 -16.53 0.84 3.82
N VAL A 168 -15.73 -0.17 3.43
CA VAL A 168 -15.66 -1.46 4.12
C VAL A 168 -14.21 -1.87 4.37
N VAL A 169 -13.91 -2.37 5.58
CA VAL A 169 -12.52 -2.66 5.99
C VAL A 169 -12.38 -4.02 6.68
N ILE A 170 -11.26 -4.70 6.44
CA ILE A 170 -10.79 -5.85 7.21
C ILE A 170 -9.38 -5.55 7.76
N PRO A 171 -8.94 -6.18 8.86
CA PRO A 171 -7.58 -6.01 9.35
C PRO A 171 -6.57 -6.71 8.43
N GLY A 172 -5.33 -6.19 8.41
CA GLY A 172 -4.16 -6.94 7.96
C GLY A 172 -3.29 -7.41 9.12
N ASN A 173 -2.18 -8.07 8.79
CA ASN A 173 -1.32 -8.68 9.79
C ASN A 173 -0.59 -7.65 10.68
N HIS A 174 -0.51 -6.38 10.26
CA HIS A 174 0.08 -5.30 11.06
C HIS A 174 -0.87 -4.71 12.10
N ASP A 175 -2.19 -4.82 11.93
CA ASP A 175 -3.15 -3.96 12.62
C ASP A 175 -3.45 -4.36 14.08
N ILE A 176 -3.56 -5.66 14.37
CA ILE A 176 -4.15 -6.14 15.64
C ILE A 176 -3.13 -6.85 16.53
N ASN A 177 -3.15 -6.50 17.83
CA ASN A 177 -2.27 -7.02 18.89
C ASN A 177 -0.77 -6.97 18.53
N ASN A 178 -0.36 -6.08 17.62
CA ASN A 178 0.99 -6.04 17.08
C ASN A 178 1.97 -5.47 18.14
N PRO A 179 2.99 -6.25 18.58
CA PRO A 179 3.95 -5.79 19.58
C PRO A 179 4.95 -4.74 19.05
N SER A 180 4.89 -4.42 17.76
CA SER A 180 5.75 -3.43 17.11
C SER A 180 5.18 -2.02 17.05
N ALA A 181 3.94 -1.80 17.51
CA ALA A 181 3.30 -0.49 17.65
C ALA A 181 4.26 0.53 18.29
N ALA A 182 4.56 1.65 17.62
CA ALA A 182 5.65 2.53 18.03
C ALA A 182 5.39 4.05 17.90
N VAL A 183 6.11 4.79 18.75
CA VAL A 183 6.32 6.24 18.67
C VAL A 183 7.79 6.48 18.36
N TYR A 184 8.06 7.37 17.42
CA TYR A 184 9.41 7.76 17.01
C TYR A 184 9.72 9.16 17.51
N SER A 185 10.78 9.33 18.32
CA SER A 185 11.22 10.67 18.72
C SER A 185 12.73 10.79 18.81
N GLY A 186 13.28 11.80 18.14
CA GLY A 186 14.72 12.05 18.04
C GLY A 186 15.45 10.85 17.45
N SER A 187 16.35 10.25 18.24
CA SER A 187 17.11 9.05 17.89
C SER A 187 16.52 7.75 18.45
N ASP A 188 15.35 7.80 19.09
CA ASP A 188 14.79 6.69 19.87
C ASP A 188 13.43 6.22 19.33
N ARG A 189 13.11 4.95 19.61
CA ARG A 189 11.81 4.31 19.34
C ARG A 189 11.20 3.85 20.66
N PHE A 190 9.99 4.28 20.94
CA PHE A 190 9.22 3.93 22.14
C PHE A 190 7.99 3.10 21.77
N PRO A 191 7.48 2.22 22.65
CA PRO A 191 6.21 1.52 22.40
C PRO A 191 5.02 2.48 22.35
N ALA A 192 4.11 2.27 21.40
CA ALA A 192 2.77 2.87 21.38
C ALA A 192 1.73 1.89 21.98
N GLU A 193 0.48 2.35 22.13
CA GLU A 193 -0.66 1.47 22.44
C GLU A 193 -1.10 0.74 21.16
N PRO A 194 -1.00 -0.61 21.09
CA PRO A 194 -1.55 -1.38 19.98
C PRO A 194 -3.08 -1.52 20.10
N THR A 195 -3.78 -1.78 19.00
CA THR A 195 -5.20 -2.17 19.07
C THR A 195 -5.37 -3.62 19.55
N THR A 196 -6.51 -3.87 20.20
CA THR A 196 -7.09 -5.21 20.35
C THR A 196 -8.18 -5.45 19.29
N PRO A 197 -8.67 -6.69 19.05
CA PRO A 197 -9.76 -6.94 18.11
C PRO A 197 -11.02 -6.12 18.43
N ASN A 198 -11.30 -5.89 19.71
CA ASN A 198 -12.41 -5.05 20.18
C ASN A 198 -12.17 -3.55 20.00
N ASP A 199 -10.91 -3.11 19.90
CA ASP A 199 -10.59 -1.73 19.51
C ASP A 199 -10.78 -1.56 18.01
N PHE A 200 -10.31 -2.51 17.19
CA PHE A 200 -10.50 -2.48 15.73
C PHE A 200 -12.00 -2.39 15.37
N VAL A 201 -12.82 -3.34 15.83
CA VAL A 201 -14.28 -3.31 15.59
C VAL A 201 -14.93 -2.00 16.05
N ARG A 202 -14.50 -1.44 17.19
CA ARG A 202 -15.10 -0.20 17.72
C ARG A 202 -14.67 1.05 16.94
N ILE A 203 -13.43 1.07 16.46
CA ILE A 203 -12.90 2.19 15.66
C ILE A 203 -13.51 2.17 14.26
N TYR A 204 -13.74 0.98 13.69
CA TYR A 204 -14.27 0.83 12.34
C TYR A 204 -15.73 0.35 12.29
N ASP A 205 -16.52 0.57 13.35
CA ASP A 205 -17.88 0.00 13.48
C ASP A 205 -18.79 0.39 12.30
N GLU A 206 -18.76 1.67 11.90
CA GLU A 206 -19.55 2.23 10.78
C GLU A 206 -18.98 1.89 9.38
N TYR A 207 -17.80 1.26 9.29
CA TYR A 207 -17.18 0.87 8.01
C TYR A 207 -17.40 -0.61 7.71
N GLY A 208 -18.66 -1.02 7.80
CA GLY A 208 -19.18 -2.34 7.40
C GLY A 208 -19.49 -3.30 8.56
N TYR A 209 -18.99 -3.05 9.78
CA TYR A 209 -19.17 -3.97 10.91
C TYR A 209 -20.55 -3.84 11.60
N ALA A 210 -21.16 -2.65 11.57
CA ALA A 210 -22.49 -2.36 12.11
C ALA A 210 -23.58 -2.66 11.06
N GLU A 211 -23.25 -2.53 9.78
CA GLU A 211 -24.10 -2.75 8.61
C GLU A 211 -24.13 -4.23 8.19
N ALA A 212 -23.18 -5.04 8.67
CA ALA A 212 -22.97 -6.42 8.26
C ALA A 212 -24.25 -7.29 8.32
N ASN A 213 -24.52 -8.00 7.22
CA ASN A 213 -25.59 -8.99 7.14
C ASN A 213 -25.35 -10.19 8.07
N SER A 214 -24.09 -10.63 8.15
CA SER A 214 -23.62 -11.74 8.98
C SER A 214 -22.20 -11.44 9.45
N ARG A 215 -21.84 -11.89 10.65
CA ARG A 215 -20.49 -11.78 11.21
C ARG A 215 -20.06 -13.13 11.73
N ASP A 216 -18.82 -13.54 11.45
CA ASP A 216 -18.26 -14.75 12.05
C ASP A 216 -18.04 -14.51 13.55
N PRO A 217 -18.52 -15.39 14.45
CA PRO A 217 -18.22 -15.27 15.88
C PRO A 217 -16.75 -15.58 16.26
N ASN A 218 -15.91 -16.05 15.32
CA ASN A 218 -14.56 -16.54 15.60
C ASN A 218 -13.42 -15.67 15.01
N SER A 219 -13.72 -14.71 14.15
CA SER A 219 -12.78 -13.79 13.50
C SER A 219 -13.43 -12.40 13.36
N LEU A 220 -12.75 -11.45 12.72
CA LEU A 220 -13.37 -10.21 12.26
C LEU A 220 -13.98 -10.30 10.85
N SER A 221 -14.28 -11.51 10.36
CA SER A 221 -14.94 -11.72 9.06
C SER A 221 -16.43 -11.34 9.10
N TYR A 222 -16.95 -10.83 7.99
CA TYR A 222 -18.36 -10.44 7.84
C TYR A 222 -18.83 -10.44 6.38
N THR A 223 -20.14 -10.34 6.18
CA THR A 223 -20.74 -10.11 4.85
C THR A 223 -21.43 -8.75 4.77
N TYR A 224 -21.35 -8.12 3.60
CA TYR A 224 -21.93 -6.80 3.35
C TYR A 224 -22.67 -6.78 1.99
N ASP A 225 -23.98 -6.54 1.99
CA ASP A 225 -24.76 -6.41 0.76
C ASP A 225 -24.47 -5.07 0.04
N LEU A 226 -23.79 -5.13 -1.11
CA LEU A 226 -23.56 -3.99 -2.00
C LEU A 226 -24.79 -3.73 -2.89
N GLY A 227 -25.95 -3.59 -2.26
CA GLY A 227 -27.26 -3.56 -2.92
C GLY A 227 -27.81 -4.97 -3.20
N PRO A 228 -28.88 -5.09 -4.00
CA PRO A 228 -29.71 -6.30 -4.06
C PRO A 228 -29.15 -7.45 -4.93
N ALA A 229 -28.03 -7.25 -5.60
CA ALA A 229 -27.48 -8.19 -6.59
C ALA A 229 -26.04 -8.65 -6.29
N MET A 230 -25.38 -8.05 -5.29
CA MET A 230 -23.99 -8.33 -4.96
C MET A 230 -23.77 -8.27 -3.45
N ARG A 231 -23.01 -9.22 -2.92
CA ARG A 231 -22.58 -9.33 -1.54
C ARG A 231 -21.06 -9.43 -1.50
N LEU A 232 -20.44 -8.71 -0.57
CA LEU A 232 -19.02 -8.83 -0.27
C LEU A 232 -18.85 -9.89 0.83
N LEU A 233 -17.87 -10.78 0.67
CA LEU A 233 -17.42 -11.73 1.70
C LEU A 233 -16.07 -11.25 2.23
N MET A 234 -16.11 -10.49 3.32
CA MET A 234 -14.96 -9.81 3.92
C MET A 234 -14.29 -10.76 4.92
N LEU A 235 -13.10 -11.26 4.59
CA LEU A 235 -12.42 -12.32 5.34
C LEU A 235 -11.23 -11.79 6.15
N ASP A 236 -11.39 -11.83 7.48
CA ASP A 236 -10.26 -11.73 8.40
C ASP A 236 -9.46 -13.04 8.37
N THR A 237 -8.26 -12.95 7.79
CA THR A 237 -7.29 -14.04 7.65
C THR A 237 -6.13 -13.90 8.63
N CYS A 238 -6.20 -12.97 9.58
CA CYS A 238 -5.05 -12.56 10.37
C CYS A 238 -4.82 -13.42 11.63
N GLN A 239 -3.55 -13.70 11.93
CA GLN A 239 -3.16 -14.44 13.13
C GLN A 239 -2.71 -13.49 14.25
N TYR A 240 -3.64 -13.02 15.07
CA TYR A 240 -3.37 -12.11 16.21
C TYR A 240 -3.62 -12.72 17.60
N GLU A 241 -3.94 -14.02 17.69
CA GLU A 241 -4.07 -14.78 18.94
C GLU A 241 -3.38 -16.16 18.84
N PRO A 242 -2.63 -16.62 19.87
CA PRO A 242 -2.27 -15.92 21.11
C PRO A 242 -1.17 -14.86 20.92
N ARG A 243 -0.71 -14.64 19.68
CA ARG A 243 0.26 -13.60 19.28
C ARG A 243 -0.02 -13.19 17.84
N ASN A 244 0.28 -11.93 17.53
CA ASN A 244 0.47 -11.43 16.18
C ASN A 244 1.55 -12.24 15.41
N ARG A 245 1.31 -12.49 14.12
CA ARG A 245 2.20 -13.13 13.15
C ARG A 245 2.04 -12.44 11.79
N VAL A 246 2.99 -12.68 10.88
CA VAL A 246 2.90 -12.25 9.48
C VAL A 246 1.91 -13.12 8.71
N GLY A 247 2.19 -14.43 8.56
CA GLY A 247 1.33 -15.33 7.79
C GLY A 247 -0.13 -15.46 8.22
N GLY A 248 -1.01 -15.62 7.23
CA GLY A 248 -2.46 -15.73 7.38
C GLY A 248 -2.97 -17.16 7.56
N MET A 249 -4.16 -17.30 8.16
CA MET A 249 -4.91 -18.56 8.23
C MET A 249 -6.41 -18.31 8.33
N ILE A 250 -7.22 -19.31 8.00
CA ILE A 250 -8.65 -19.34 8.33
C ILE A 250 -8.90 -20.42 9.38
N LYS A 251 -9.65 -20.09 10.43
CA LYS A 251 -10.00 -21.04 11.50
C LYS A 251 -11.04 -22.04 11.00
N THR A 252 -11.03 -23.28 11.52
CA THR A 252 -12.03 -24.30 11.16
C THR A 252 -13.46 -23.81 11.43
N GLU A 253 -13.68 -23.12 12.54
CA GLU A 253 -14.98 -22.54 12.90
C GLU A 253 -15.39 -21.38 11.96
N THR A 254 -14.42 -20.65 11.39
CA THR A 254 -14.66 -19.63 10.36
C THR A 254 -14.99 -20.29 9.02
N TYR A 255 -14.41 -21.44 8.66
CA TYR A 255 -14.84 -22.22 7.50
C TYR A 255 -16.29 -22.72 7.62
N GLU A 256 -16.74 -23.13 8.81
CA GLU A 256 -18.17 -23.45 9.05
C GLU A 256 -19.10 -22.22 8.90
N TRP A 257 -18.58 -21.00 9.07
CA TRP A 257 -19.31 -19.76 8.75
C TRP A 257 -19.29 -19.46 7.25
N ILE A 258 -18.13 -19.57 6.59
CA ILE A 258 -17.97 -19.42 5.13
C ILE A 258 -18.93 -20.34 4.38
N ASP A 259 -18.99 -21.63 4.73
CA ASP A 259 -19.88 -22.60 4.07
C ASP A 259 -21.35 -22.14 4.11
N ARG A 260 -21.80 -21.56 5.22
CA ARG A 260 -23.15 -20.99 5.31
C ARG A 260 -23.31 -19.73 4.46
N GLN A 261 -22.30 -18.86 4.39
CA GLN A 261 -22.39 -17.65 3.55
C GLN A 261 -22.38 -17.96 2.06
N LEU A 262 -21.72 -19.05 1.65
CA LEU A 262 -21.79 -19.61 0.30
C LEU A 262 -23.20 -20.17 0.00
N GLU A 263 -23.77 -20.95 0.92
CA GLU A 263 -25.16 -21.42 0.80
C GLU A 263 -26.16 -20.26 0.75
N ASP A 264 -26.05 -19.28 1.65
CA ASP A 264 -26.92 -18.09 1.72
C ASP A 264 -26.84 -17.26 0.42
N ALA A 265 -25.64 -17.02 -0.12
CA ALA A 265 -25.45 -16.23 -1.35
C ALA A 265 -26.03 -16.92 -2.59
N ARG A 266 -25.86 -18.25 -2.70
CA ARG A 266 -26.44 -19.06 -3.78
C ARG A 266 -27.97 -19.10 -3.70
N ASP A 267 -28.52 -19.25 -2.49
CA ASP A 267 -29.96 -19.33 -2.27
C ASP A 267 -30.65 -17.96 -2.46
N ASP A 268 -29.96 -16.85 -2.13
CA ASP A 268 -30.38 -15.47 -2.44
C ASP A 268 -30.23 -15.13 -3.94
N GLY A 269 -29.31 -15.81 -4.65
CA GLY A 269 -29.02 -15.56 -6.06
C GLY A 269 -28.21 -14.29 -6.30
N VAL A 270 -27.28 -13.95 -5.40
CA VAL A 270 -26.42 -12.76 -5.48
C VAL A 270 -24.99 -13.11 -5.91
N ILE A 271 -24.34 -12.18 -6.61
CA ILE A 271 -22.91 -12.24 -6.89
C ILE A 271 -22.15 -12.14 -5.57
N LEU A 272 -21.26 -13.08 -5.27
CA LEU A 272 -20.42 -13.03 -4.07
C LEU A 272 -18.98 -12.67 -4.42
N LEU A 273 -18.48 -11.55 -3.88
CA LEU A 273 -17.10 -11.10 -4.07
C LEU A 273 -16.28 -11.29 -2.78
N PRO A 274 -15.44 -12.34 -2.68
CA PRO A 274 -14.54 -12.55 -1.56
C PRO A 274 -13.34 -11.60 -1.57
N VAL A 275 -13.00 -11.10 -0.39
CA VAL A 275 -11.88 -10.19 -0.12
C VAL A 275 -11.14 -10.67 1.12
N ALA A 276 -9.81 -10.77 1.06
CA ALA A 276 -8.95 -11.00 2.23
C ALA A 276 -7.73 -10.08 2.20
N HIS A 277 -6.94 -10.10 3.26
CA HIS A 277 -5.63 -9.44 3.26
C HIS A 277 -4.56 -10.32 2.61
N HIS A 278 -4.39 -11.54 3.12
CA HIS A 278 -3.44 -12.53 2.60
C HIS A 278 -3.90 -13.15 1.28
N ASN A 279 -2.96 -13.69 0.50
CA ASN A 279 -3.23 -14.19 -0.85
C ASN A 279 -3.91 -15.58 -0.84
N LEU A 280 -4.76 -15.83 -1.83
CA LEU A 280 -5.44 -17.11 -2.03
C LEU A 280 -4.53 -18.11 -2.75
N LEU A 281 -3.82 -17.66 -3.78
CA LEU A 281 -2.92 -18.43 -4.63
C LEU A 281 -1.45 -18.24 -4.18
N GLU A 282 -0.54 -19.02 -4.76
CA GLU A 282 0.90 -18.91 -4.53
C GLU A 282 1.51 -17.75 -5.36
N GLU A 283 1.01 -16.53 -5.15
CA GLU A 283 1.38 -15.25 -5.82
C GLU A 283 2.86 -14.84 -5.61
N SER A 284 3.63 -15.60 -4.82
CA SER A 284 5.08 -15.49 -4.72
C SER A 284 5.71 -16.85 -4.47
N LYS A 285 6.54 -17.33 -5.41
CA LYS A 285 7.28 -18.61 -5.26
C LYS A 285 8.27 -18.64 -4.09
N VAL A 286 8.60 -17.49 -3.50
CA VAL A 286 9.64 -17.35 -2.46
C VAL A 286 9.05 -17.09 -1.07
N TYR A 287 7.87 -16.47 -1.00
CA TYR A 287 7.26 -16.01 0.26
C TYR A 287 5.93 -16.72 0.59
N VAL A 288 5.66 -17.88 -0.01
CA VAL A 288 4.42 -18.67 0.17
C VAL A 288 4.01 -18.84 1.65
N ASP A 289 4.93 -19.30 2.52
CA ASP A 289 4.63 -19.62 3.92
C ASP A 289 4.25 -18.37 4.77
N ASP A 290 4.54 -17.14 4.31
CA ASP A 290 4.18 -15.87 4.99
C ASP A 290 3.09 -15.05 4.25
N CYS A 291 2.90 -15.22 2.93
CA CYS A 291 1.95 -14.40 2.15
C CYS A 291 0.64 -15.12 1.74
N THR A 292 0.68 -16.42 1.46
CA THR A 292 -0.50 -17.21 1.09
C THR A 292 -1.21 -17.71 2.34
N ILE A 293 -2.54 -17.73 2.36
CA ILE A 293 -3.35 -18.26 3.47
C ILE A 293 -2.97 -19.71 3.76
N GLU A 294 -2.66 -20.06 5.02
CA GLU A 294 -2.45 -21.46 5.42
C GLU A 294 -3.66 -22.32 5.02
N HIS A 295 -3.40 -23.36 4.23
CA HIS A 295 -4.40 -24.28 3.67
C HIS A 295 -5.43 -23.62 2.72
N SER A 296 -5.01 -22.64 1.92
CA SER A 296 -5.87 -21.97 0.93
C SER A 296 -6.51 -22.93 -0.09
N GLU A 297 -5.96 -24.14 -0.30
CA GLU A 297 -6.56 -25.16 -1.15
C GLU A 297 -7.99 -25.54 -0.74
N GLU A 298 -8.35 -25.41 0.54
CA GLU A 298 -9.72 -25.62 1.02
C GLU A 298 -10.65 -24.47 0.64
N LEU A 299 -10.17 -23.22 0.74
CA LEU A 299 -10.95 -22.05 0.31
C LEU A 299 -11.15 -22.02 -1.20
N ILE A 300 -10.10 -22.31 -2.00
CA ILE A 300 -10.19 -22.40 -3.46
C ILE A 300 -11.27 -23.41 -3.87
N GLN A 301 -11.26 -24.62 -3.30
CA GLN A 301 -12.26 -25.65 -3.60
C GLN A 301 -13.70 -25.23 -3.25
N LYS A 302 -13.90 -24.46 -2.18
CA LYS A 302 -15.21 -23.94 -1.77
C LYS A 302 -15.69 -22.84 -2.72
N LEU A 303 -14.84 -21.86 -3.04
CA LEU A 303 -15.17 -20.74 -3.93
C LEU A 303 -15.43 -21.20 -5.37
N GLU A 304 -14.55 -22.03 -5.94
CA GLU A 304 -14.74 -22.60 -7.28
C GLU A 304 -15.93 -23.57 -7.34
N GLY A 305 -16.25 -24.23 -6.23
CA GLY A 305 -17.42 -25.11 -6.12
C GLY A 305 -18.76 -24.37 -6.29
N GLU A 306 -18.81 -23.08 -5.92
CA GLU A 306 -19.95 -22.19 -6.15
C GLU A 306 -19.77 -21.32 -7.42
N ASN A 307 -18.73 -21.57 -8.23
CA ASN A 307 -18.37 -20.85 -9.46
C ASN A 307 -17.99 -19.37 -9.27
N ILE A 308 -17.50 -18.98 -8.08
CA ILE A 308 -17.05 -17.61 -7.81
C ILE A 308 -15.79 -17.30 -8.64
N PRO A 309 -15.79 -16.28 -9.52
CA PRO A 309 -14.74 -16.12 -10.53
C PRO A 309 -13.57 -15.23 -10.09
N LEU A 310 -13.71 -14.47 -9.00
CA LEU A 310 -12.75 -13.45 -8.57
C LEU A 310 -12.53 -13.43 -7.05
N PHE A 311 -11.29 -13.26 -6.62
CA PHE A 311 -10.84 -12.99 -5.26
C PHE A 311 -9.96 -11.74 -5.24
N LEU A 312 -10.06 -10.92 -4.19
CA LEU A 312 -9.26 -9.70 -4.01
C LEU A 312 -8.37 -9.82 -2.77
N SER A 313 -7.09 -9.46 -2.92
CA SER A 313 -6.12 -9.45 -1.81
C SER A 313 -5.08 -8.32 -1.90
N GLY A 314 -4.22 -8.25 -0.88
CA GLY A 314 -3.11 -7.30 -0.77
C GLY A 314 -1.87 -7.98 -0.20
N HIS A 315 -1.30 -7.43 0.87
CA HIS A 315 -0.22 -8.00 1.70
C HIS A 315 1.16 -8.16 1.02
N LEU A 316 1.22 -8.65 -0.22
CA LEU A 316 2.46 -8.82 -0.99
C LEU A 316 3.07 -7.47 -1.44
N HIS A 317 2.32 -6.36 -1.32
CA HIS A 317 2.62 -5.01 -1.84
C HIS A 317 2.82 -4.90 -3.37
N VAL A 318 2.90 -6.02 -4.09
CA VAL A 318 3.13 -6.12 -5.54
C VAL A 318 1.81 -6.10 -6.29
N GLN A 319 1.68 -5.28 -7.34
CA GLN A 319 0.52 -5.36 -8.24
C GLN A 319 0.63 -6.62 -9.11
N HIS A 320 -0.27 -7.58 -8.90
CA HIS A 320 -0.32 -8.85 -9.64
C HIS A 320 -1.76 -9.33 -9.91
N TYR A 321 -1.89 -10.32 -10.78
CA TYR A 321 -3.06 -11.19 -10.85
C TYR A 321 -2.69 -12.57 -11.43
N MET A 322 -3.20 -13.63 -10.81
CA MET A 322 -3.14 -15.00 -11.33
C MET A 322 -4.54 -15.59 -11.56
N GLN A 323 -4.58 -16.71 -12.29
CA GLN A 323 -5.77 -17.55 -12.41
C GLN A 323 -5.42 -18.98 -12.02
N ASN A 324 -6.23 -19.59 -11.15
CA ASN A 324 -6.01 -20.96 -10.74
C ASN A 324 -6.16 -21.92 -11.94
N ASN A 325 -5.12 -22.70 -12.25
CA ASN A 325 -5.10 -23.70 -13.32
C ASN A 325 -5.53 -23.22 -14.73
N ASP A 326 -5.33 -21.95 -15.07
CA ASP A 326 -5.73 -21.30 -16.34
C ASP A 326 -7.26 -21.32 -16.66
N ILE A 327 -8.12 -21.79 -15.74
CA ILE A 327 -9.58 -21.92 -15.95
C ILE A 327 -10.44 -21.64 -14.71
N GLY A 328 -9.83 -21.59 -13.53
CA GLY A 328 -10.50 -21.43 -12.25
C GLY A 328 -10.62 -19.98 -11.81
N ILE A 329 -10.69 -19.77 -10.49
CA ILE A 329 -10.81 -18.44 -9.87
C ILE A 329 -9.60 -17.56 -10.22
N TYR A 330 -9.87 -16.29 -10.51
CA TYR A 330 -8.84 -15.23 -10.58
C TYR A 330 -8.57 -14.69 -9.18
N GLU A 331 -7.30 -14.44 -8.87
CA GLU A 331 -6.91 -13.55 -7.78
C GLU A 331 -6.36 -12.25 -8.37
N ILE A 332 -6.71 -11.11 -7.77
CA ILE A 332 -6.05 -9.83 -8.02
C ILE A 332 -5.42 -9.35 -6.71
N VAL A 333 -4.10 -9.22 -6.74
CA VAL A 333 -3.31 -8.63 -5.65
C VAL A 333 -3.13 -7.14 -5.97
N THR A 334 -3.73 -6.27 -5.15
CA THR A 334 -3.54 -4.82 -5.31
C THR A 334 -2.21 -4.41 -4.68
N SER A 335 -1.45 -3.52 -5.35
CA SER A 335 -0.19 -3.01 -4.78
C SER A 335 -0.41 -2.15 -3.52
N SER A 336 0.63 -2.06 -2.69
CA SER A 336 0.60 -1.24 -1.47
C SER A 336 0.43 0.23 -1.81
N MET A 337 -0.61 0.85 -1.23
CA MET A 337 -0.92 2.27 -1.43
C MET A 337 0.25 3.17 -0.99
N SER A 338 0.94 2.80 0.10
CA SER A 338 2.07 3.56 0.66
C SER A 338 3.42 3.32 -0.02
N THR A 339 3.53 2.35 -0.95
CA THR A 339 4.79 2.00 -1.63
C THR A 339 4.78 2.47 -3.09
N PRO A 340 5.86 3.06 -3.64
CA PRO A 340 5.88 3.52 -5.02
C PRO A 340 5.57 2.38 -6.00
N PRO A 341 4.69 2.59 -7.00
CA PRO A 341 4.23 3.87 -7.54
C PRO A 341 3.11 4.59 -6.76
N CYS A 342 2.59 4.02 -5.67
CA CYS A 342 1.44 4.49 -4.88
C CYS A 342 0.15 4.46 -5.72
N GLN A 343 -0.46 3.27 -5.77
CA GLN A 343 -1.60 2.94 -6.60
C GLN A 343 -2.78 2.43 -5.77
N TYR A 344 -3.96 2.41 -6.38
CA TYR A 344 -5.15 1.69 -5.92
C TYR A 344 -5.83 1.03 -7.12
N GLY A 345 -6.60 -0.03 -6.86
CA GLY A 345 -7.36 -0.76 -7.86
C GLY A 345 -8.72 -0.11 -8.13
N VAL A 346 -9.15 -0.15 -9.39
CA VAL A 346 -10.51 0.20 -9.83
C VAL A 346 -11.09 -0.99 -10.58
N LEU A 347 -12.10 -1.61 -9.97
CA LEU A 347 -12.83 -2.76 -10.47
C LEU A 347 -14.23 -2.32 -10.91
N GLU A 348 -14.56 -2.51 -12.19
CA GLU A 348 -15.93 -2.43 -12.69
C GLU A 348 -16.45 -3.86 -12.88
N TYR A 349 -17.38 -4.28 -12.02
CA TYR A 349 -17.93 -5.63 -11.98
C TYR A 349 -19.41 -5.60 -12.41
N MET A 350 -19.79 -6.38 -13.40
CA MET A 350 -21.09 -6.28 -14.08
C MET A 350 -22.12 -7.28 -13.55
N GLU A 351 -23.41 -7.00 -13.81
CA GLU A 351 -24.55 -7.88 -13.46
C GLU A 351 -24.56 -9.23 -14.21
N ASP A 352 -23.75 -9.37 -15.26
CA ASP A 352 -23.53 -10.62 -16.01
C ASP A 352 -22.25 -11.36 -15.60
N GLU A 353 -21.65 -10.97 -14.47
CA GLU A 353 -20.41 -11.50 -13.88
C GLU A 353 -19.12 -11.23 -14.68
N SER A 354 -19.21 -10.54 -15.83
CA SER A 354 -18.04 -9.96 -16.49
C SER A 354 -17.43 -8.86 -15.61
N PHE A 355 -16.10 -8.69 -15.67
CA PHE A 355 -15.42 -7.65 -14.88
C PHE A 355 -14.18 -7.10 -15.56
N SER A 356 -13.83 -5.86 -15.22
CA SER A 356 -12.57 -5.24 -15.62
C SER A 356 -11.90 -4.55 -14.43
N TYR A 357 -10.60 -4.76 -14.30
CA TYR A 357 -9.74 -4.16 -13.29
C TYR A 357 -8.66 -3.32 -13.97
N HIS A 358 -8.37 -2.15 -13.39
CA HIS A 358 -7.16 -1.40 -13.68
C HIS A 358 -6.65 -0.67 -12.44
N THR A 359 -5.34 -0.45 -12.35
CA THR A 359 -4.78 0.43 -11.32
C THR A 359 -4.86 1.90 -11.73
N ASN A 360 -5.11 2.78 -10.77
CA ASN A 360 -4.81 4.21 -10.89
C ASN A 360 -3.66 4.58 -9.95
N GLN A 361 -2.72 5.38 -10.44
CA GLN A 361 -1.65 5.96 -9.63
C GLN A 361 -2.11 7.30 -9.05
N VAL A 362 -1.92 7.50 -7.74
CA VAL A 362 -2.35 8.71 -7.04
C VAL A 362 -1.57 9.92 -7.55
N ASN A 363 -2.26 10.98 -8.01
CA ASN A 363 -1.60 12.17 -8.56
C ASN A 363 -1.23 13.18 -7.46
N ILE A 364 -0.27 12.76 -6.62
CA ILE A 364 0.23 13.53 -5.48
C ILE A 364 0.75 14.90 -5.89
N GLU A 365 1.33 15.05 -7.09
CA GLU A 365 1.77 16.36 -7.59
C GLU A 365 0.59 17.32 -7.88
N LYS A 366 -0.53 16.80 -8.42
CA LYS A 366 -1.76 17.58 -8.62
C LYS A 366 -2.35 17.98 -7.27
N TRP A 367 -2.41 17.05 -6.32
CA TRP A 367 -2.85 17.31 -4.95
C TRP A 367 -1.99 18.36 -4.26
N ALA A 368 -0.66 18.24 -4.33
CA ALA A 368 0.30 19.17 -3.74
C ALA A 368 0.13 20.60 -4.30
N ARG A 369 -0.09 20.73 -5.62
CA ARG A 369 -0.37 22.02 -6.27
C ARG A 369 -1.74 22.59 -5.86
N LYS A 370 -2.77 21.75 -5.75
CA LYS A 370 -4.13 22.12 -5.29
C LYS A 370 -4.08 22.65 -3.85
N HIS A 371 -3.33 21.98 -2.97
CA HIS A 371 -3.15 22.34 -1.56
C HIS A 371 -2.07 23.39 -1.29
N ARG A 372 -1.39 23.88 -2.33
CA ARG A 372 -0.31 24.88 -2.25
C ARG A 372 0.84 24.44 -1.35
N SER A 373 1.17 23.15 -1.38
CA SER A 373 2.36 22.62 -0.73
C SER A 373 3.61 23.34 -1.23
N THR A 374 4.59 23.49 -0.33
CA THR A 374 5.93 24.02 -0.64
C THR A 374 7.01 22.95 -0.53
N ASP A 375 6.64 21.69 -0.35
CA ASP A 375 7.56 20.55 -0.37
C ASP A 375 7.87 20.17 -1.83
N GLU A 376 9.13 20.29 -2.22
CA GLU A 376 9.60 19.98 -3.58
C GLU A 376 9.51 18.49 -3.93
N ASN A 377 9.55 17.57 -2.96
CA ASN A 377 9.34 16.15 -3.22
C ASN A 377 7.86 15.89 -3.55
N LEU A 378 6.91 16.50 -2.83
CA LEU A 378 5.48 16.38 -3.15
C LEU A 378 5.12 17.06 -4.48
N LEU A 379 5.72 18.22 -4.78
CA LEU A 379 5.50 18.95 -6.04
C LEU A 379 6.10 18.26 -7.28
N ASN A 380 7.07 17.35 -7.09
CA ASN A 380 7.77 16.59 -8.13
C ASN A 380 7.76 15.07 -7.81
N PHE A 381 6.67 14.56 -7.22
CA PHE A 381 6.62 13.23 -6.61
C PHE A 381 7.00 12.10 -7.56
N ASN A 382 6.59 12.16 -8.83
CA ASN A 382 6.94 11.12 -9.81
C ASN A 382 8.43 11.11 -10.19
N THR A 383 9.17 12.18 -9.86
CA THR A 383 10.64 12.24 -9.98
C THR A 383 11.33 11.79 -8.68
N TYR A 384 10.70 12.02 -7.54
CA TYR A 384 11.23 11.71 -6.20
C TYR A 384 11.05 10.24 -5.79
N SER A 385 9.86 9.67 -5.97
CA SER A 385 9.50 8.38 -5.37
C SER A 385 10.18 7.16 -6.03
N PRO A 386 10.35 7.06 -7.37
CA PRO A 386 10.98 5.87 -7.95
C PRO A 386 12.47 5.71 -7.59
N PRO A 387 13.32 6.76 -7.62
CA PRO A 387 14.70 6.66 -7.11
C PRO A 387 14.77 6.34 -5.60
N THR A 388 13.77 6.75 -4.82
CA THR A 388 13.73 6.47 -3.38
C THR A 388 13.51 4.97 -3.12
N LEU A 389 12.52 4.36 -3.77
CA LEU A 389 12.28 2.90 -3.68
C LEU A 389 13.47 2.10 -4.22
N ASN A 390 14.00 2.49 -5.38
CA ASN A 390 15.17 1.84 -5.98
C ASN A 390 16.39 1.90 -5.05
N ARG A 391 16.63 3.02 -4.35
CA ARG A 391 17.71 3.14 -3.35
C ARG A 391 17.51 2.21 -2.15
N ILE A 392 16.27 2.03 -1.68
CA ILE A 392 15.94 1.11 -0.58
C ILE A 392 16.25 -0.33 -0.99
N PHE A 393 15.71 -0.81 -2.11
CA PHE A 393 15.98 -2.18 -2.61
C PHE A 393 17.45 -2.40 -2.97
N TYR A 394 18.15 -1.38 -3.46
CA TYR A 394 19.59 -1.44 -3.71
C TYR A 394 20.36 -1.68 -2.41
N ASN A 395 20.07 -0.91 -1.36
CA ASN A 395 20.72 -1.03 -0.05
C ASN A 395 20.41 -2.39 0.59
N GLN A 396 19.15 -2.83 0.59
CA GLN A 396 18.75 -4.15 1.10
C GLN A 396 19.56 -5.29 0.43
N ALA A 397 19.63 -5.31 -0.91
CA ALA A 397 20.39 -6.31 -1.64
C ALA A 397 21.90 -6.21 -1.34
N TYR A 398 22.43 -5.00 -1.22
CA TYR A 398 23.84 -4.75 -0.94
C TYR A 398 24.24 -5.22 0.46
N ASP A 399 23.42 -4.91 1.47
CA ASP A 399 23.65 -5.28 2.88
C ASP A 399 23.40 -6.77 3.14
N ALA A 400 22.56 -7.43 2.34
CA ALA A 400 22.42 -8.89 2.35
C ALA A 400 23.65 -9.61 1.74
N MET A 401 24.40 -8.97 0.84
CA MET A 401 25.64 -9.50 0.25
C MET A 401 26.84 -9.35 1.20
N LYS A 402 26.80 -10.03 2.34
CA LYS A 402 27.94 -10.11 3.29
C LYS A 402 28.98 -11.15 2.85
N ASP A 403 30.10 -11.22 3.57
CA ASP A 403 31.04 -12.32 3.41
C ASP A 403 30.35 -13.60 3.92
N SER A 404 30.00 -14.53 3.04
CA SER A 404 29.21 -15.75 3.37
C SER A 404 29.75 -16.58 4.55
N ALA A 405 31.04 -16.48 4.87
CA ALA A 405 31.65 -17.10 6.06
C ALA A 405 31.18 -16.52 7.40
N GLU A 406 30.54 -15.35 7.40
CA GLU A 406 30.03 -14.66 8.59
C GLU A 406 28.57 -15.02 8.91
N GLU A 407 27.77 -15.46 7.92
CA GLU A 407 26.32 -15.68 8.09
C GLU A 407 25.78 -17.05 7.65
N GLU A 408 26.44 -17.80 6.75
CA GLU A 408 25.91 -19.09 6.28
C GLU A 408 26.68 -20.32 6.79
N THR A 409 25.95 -21.31 7.30
CA THR A 409 26.49 -22.66 7.59
C THR A 409 26.68 -23.52 6.33
N GLY A 410 26.72 -22.89 5.15
CA GLY A 410 26.86 -23.51 3.85
C GLY A 410 28.30 -23.97 3.56
N SER A 411 28.44 -24.83 2.55
CA SER A 411 29.74 -25.36 2.11
C SER A 411 30.42 -24.52 1.02
N VAL A 412 29.80 -23.41 0.59
CA VAL A 412 30.28 -22.54 -0.50
C VAL A 412 30.61 -21.18 0.08
N TYR A 413 31.87 -20.76 -0.07
CA TYR A 413 32.31 -19.42 0.31
C TYR A 413 32.26 -18.50 -0.91
N VAL A 414 31.27 -17.63 -0.95
CA VAL A 414 31.19 -16.49 -1.87
C VAL A 414 31.81 -15.26 -1.18
N LYS A 415 32.70 -14.57 -1.90
CA LYS A 415 33.25 -13.26 -1.52
C LYS A 415 33.16 -12.31 -2.70
N LEU A 416 32.21 -11.38 -2.64
CA LEU A 416 32.00 -10.37 -3.68
C LEU A 416 32.88 -9.14 -3.42
N THR A 417 33.47 -8.61 -4.49
CA THR A 417 34.11 -7.29 -4.47
C THR A 417 33.07 -6.18 -4.50
N GLU A 418 33.47 -4.98 -4.06
CA GLU A 418 32.58 -3.81 -4.05
C GLU A 418 31.91 -3.52 -5.40
N PRO A 419 32.61 -3.54 -6.55
CA PRO A 419 31.95 -3.33 -7.85
C PRO A 419 30.98 -4.46 -8.25
N GLU A 420 31.14 -5.68 -7.75
CA GLU A 420 30.21 -6.79 -8.01
C GLU A 420 28.92 -6.59 -7.24
N LYS A 421 29.01 -6.31 -5.93
CA LYS A 421 27.84 -5.96 -5.09
C LYS A 421 27.06 -4.79 -5.70
N GLN A 422 27.75 -3.72 -6.10
CA GLN A 422 27.11 -2.55 -6.72
C GLN A 422 26.34 -2.89 -8.01
N GLN A 423 26.88 -3.77 -8.86
CA GLN A 423 26.21 -4.20 -10.09
C GLN A 423 25.03 -5.14 -9.82
N MET A 424 25.18 -6.06 -8.86
CA MET A 424 24.14 -7.00 -8.44
C MET A 424 22.95 -6.26 -7.79
N SER A 425 23.22 -5.36 -6.84
CA SER A 425 22.20 -4.54 -6.18
C SER A 425 21.44 -3.63 -7.13
N LYS A 426 22.12 -3.02 -8.12
CA LYS A 426 21.45 -2.21 -9.14
C LYS A 426 20.48 -3.04 -9.98
N VAL A 427 20.89 -4.24 -10.39
CA VAL A 427 20.03 -5.16 -11.15
C VAL A 427 18.80 -5.57 -10.33
N TYR A 428 18.99 -5.93 -9.07
CA TYR A 428 17.91 -6.30 -8.15
C TYR A 428 16.92 -5.14 -7.94
N ALA A 429 17.43 -3.95 -7.63
CA ALA A 429 16.62 -2.76 -7.38
C ALA A 429 15.79 -2.32 -8.59
N ASP A 430 16.37 -2.33 -9.80
CA ASP A 430 15.70 -1.90 -11.03
C ASP A 430 14.49 -2.78 -11.36
N ILE A 431 14.63 -4.10 -11.20
CA ILE A 431 13.56 -5.05 -11.53
C ILE A 431 12.57 -5.26 -10.38
N ASN A 432 13.00 -5.20 -9.11
CA ASN A 432 12.10 -5.28 -7.97
C ASN A 432 11.15 -4.07 -7.90
N ALA A 433 11.66 -2.86 -8.15
CA ALA A 433 10.81 -1.67 -8.24
C ALA A 433 9.80 -1.74 -9.41
N ALA A 434 10.19 -2.37 -10.53
CA ALA A 434 9.27 -2.61 -11.64
C ALA A 434 8.25 -3.74 -11.34
N CYS A 435 8.63 -4.74 -10.54
CA CYS A 435 7.73 -5.79 -10.05
C CYS A 435 6.63 -5.20 -9.17
N TYR A 436 6.99 -4.40 -8.15
CA TYR A 436 6.02 -3.74 -7.27
C TYR A 436 4.98 -2.91 -8.06
N ALA A 437 5.40 -2.26 -9.15
CA ALA A 437 4.55 -1.52 -10.06
C ALA A 437 3.75 -2.36 -11.08
N GLY A 438 3.78 -3.70 -11.02
CA GLY A 438 3.14 -4.61 -11.99
C GLY A 438 3.73 -4.54 -13.42
N LYS A 439 4.93 -3.99 -13.58
CA LYS A 439 5.56 -3.61 -14.86
C LYS A 439 6.94 -4.23 -15.12
N ALA A 440 7.26 -5.33 -14.44
CA ALA A 440 8.54 -6.02 -14.62
C ALA A 440 8.80 -6.42 -16.10
N TYR A 441 7.75 -6.69 -16.88
CA TYR A 441 7.83 -7.00 -18.32
C TYR A 441 8.52 -5.91 -19.16
N GLU A 442 8.42 -4.64 -18.76
CA GLU A 442 9.08 -3.52 -19.46
C GLU A 442 10.61 -3.58 -19.33
N VAL A 443 11.12 -4.22 -18.28
CA VAL A 443 12.55 -4.18 -17.92
C VAL A 443 13.23 -5.53 -17.95
N ALA A 444 12.55 -6.66 -17.74
CA ALA A 444 13.16 -7.99 -17.66
C ALA A 444 14.06 -8.30 -18.88
N GLY A 445 13.58 -8.00 -20.09
CA GLY A 445 14.32 -8.19 -21.34
C GLY A 445 15.60 -7.36 -21.51
N ARG A 446 15.80 -6.30 -20.70
CA ARG A 446 17.09 -5.60 -20.56
C ARG A 446 17.89 -6.13 -19.37
N THR A 447 17.23 -6.38 -18.23
CA THR A 447 17.85 -6.86 -16.98
C THR A 447 18.66 -8.13 -17.20
N VAL A 448 18.12 -9.12 -17.93
CA VAL A 448 18.82 -10.40 -18.20
C VAL A 448 20.10 -10.27 -19.04
N LYS A 449 20.38 -9.08 -19.60
CA LYS A 449 21.59 -8.78 -20.37
C LYS A 449 22.61 -7.98 -19.58
N GLU A 450 22.24 -7.39 -18.43
CA GLU A 450 23.14 -6.60 -17.59
C GLU A 450 24.21 -7.51 -16.92
N PRO A 451 25.47 -7.04 -16.76
CA PRO A 451 26.52 -7.85 -16.13
C PRO A 451 26.17 -8.32 -14.71
N GLY A 452 25.48 -7.48 -13.92
CA GLY A 452 25.05 -7.82 -12.57
C GLY A 452 24.10 -9.02 -12.51
N TYR A 453 23.23 -9.20 -13.50
CA TYR A 453 22.33 -10.36 -13.55
C TYR A 453 23.10 -11.67 -13.79
N LYS A 454 24.15 -11.62 -14.61
CA LYS A 454 25.03 -12.79 -14.80
C LYS A 454 25.80 -13.15 -13.53
N MET A 455 26.18 -12.15 -12.72
CA MET A 455 26.80 -12.38 -11.41
C MET A 455 25.81 -13.06 -10.45
N TRP A 456 24.54 -12.64 -10.43
CA TRP A 456 23.49 -13.35 -9.69
C TRP A 456 23.38 -14.83 -10.09
N GLN A 457 23.37 -15.14 -11.40
CA GLN A 457 23.34 -16.52 -11.90
C GLN A 457 24.65 -17.31 -11.69
N GLU A 458 25.79 -16.64 -11.57
CA GLU A 458 27.09 -17.29 -11.34
C GLU A 458 27.32 -17.61 -9.85
N TYR A 459 26.91 -16.70 -8.96
CA TYR A 459 27.13 -16.83 -7.51
C TYR A 459 25.96 -17.47 -6.76
N CYS A 460 24.73 -17.36 -7.28
CA CYS A 460 23.49 -17.80 -6.62
C CYS A 460 23.34 -17.29 -5.16
N TYR A 461 23.86 -16.08 -4.86
CA TYR A 461 24.01 -15.57 -3.51
C TYR A 461 23.66 -14.07 -3.41
N PRO A 462 22.90 -13.65 -2.38
CA PRO A 462 22.21 -14.47 -1.37
C PRO A 462 21.07 -15.28 -1.99
N SER A 463 20.87 -16.53 -1.56
CA SER A 463 20.02 -17.47 -2.31
C SER A 463 18.57 -17.01 -2.43
N ILE A 464 17.97 -16.51 -1.35
CA ILE A 464 16.59 -16.02 -1.33
C ILE A 464 16.41 -14.84 -2.31
N LEU A 465 17.34 -13.89 -2.33
CA LEU A 465 17.28 -12.73 -3.24
C LEU A 465 17.51 -13.16 -4.70
N TYR A 466 18.35 -14.16 -4.94
CA TYR A 466 18.54 -14.73 -6.28
C TYR A 466 17.30 -15.49 -6.76
N GLU A 467 16.71 -16.34 -5.93
CA GLU A 467 15.48 -17.09 -6.22
C GLU A 467 14.30 -16.13 -6.51
N TYR A 468 14.19 -15.03 -5.76
CA TYR A 468 13.19 -13.99 -6.00
C TYR A 468 13.46 -13.20 -7.28
N LEU A 469 14.73 -12.90 -7.57
CA LEU A 469 15.13 -12.24 -8.82
C LEU A 469 14.83 -13.10 -10.06
N GLU A 470 15.11 -14.41 -10.01
CA GLU A 470 14.75 -15.33 -11.10
C GLU A 470 13.23 -15.44 -11.24
N TYR A 471 12.49 -15.53 -10.13
CA TYR A 471 11.03 -15.56 -10.14
C TYR A 471 10.44 -14.32 -10.84
N ILE A 472 10.88 -13.11 -10.47
CA ILE A 472 10.42 -11.88 -11.12
C ILE A 472 10.74 -11.89 -12.63
N VAL A 473 11.92 -12.39 -13.05
CA VAL A 473 12.29 -12.48 -14.46
C VAL A 473 11.43 -13.50 -15.22
N GLU A 474 11.11 -14.65 -14.63
CA GLU A 474 10.21 -15.65 -15.21
C GLU A 474 8.77 -15.14 -15.35
N ASP A 475 8.30 -14.40 -14.34
CA ASP A 475 6.92 -13.92 -14.24
C ASP A 475 6.65 -12.64 -15.05
N ALA A 476 7.69 -11.89 -15.40
CA ALA A 476 7.64 -10.64 -16.16
C ALA A 476 7.22 -10.78 -17.64
N VAL A 477 6.05 -11.37 -17.90
CA VAL A 477 5.54 -11.71 -19.24
C VAL A 477 4.44 -10.78 -19.75
N LYS A 478 3.79 -10.01 -18.87
CA LYS A 478 2.64 -9.14 -19.18
C LYS A 478 2.60 -7.91 -18.26
N ASP A 479 1.71 -6.97 -18.60
CA ASP A 479 1.30 -5.90 -17.69
C ASP A 479 0.28 -6.44 -16.69
N TYR A 480 0.55 -6.28 -15.39
CA TYR A 480 -0.34 -6.68 -14.30
C TYR A 480 -1.27 -5.55 -13.83
N ASN A 481 -1.18 -4.37 -14.43
CA ASN A 481 -2.01 -3.21 -14.08
C ASN A 481 -3.40 -3.21 -14.75
N SER A 482 -3.73 -4.21 -15.57
CA SER A 482 -5.07 -4.36 -16.16
C SER A 482 -5.45 -5.81 -16.45
N LEU A 483 -6.70 -6.16 -16.13
CA LEU A 483 -7.35 -7.43 -16.42
C LEU A 483 -8.78 -7.15 -16.89
N ALA A 484 -9.27 -7.91 -17.87
CA ALA A 484 -10.67 -7.92 -18.27
C ALA A 484 -11.09 -9.37 -18.56
N VAL A 485 -12.26 -9.76 -18.06
CA VAL A 485 -12.86 -11.09 -18.18
C VAL A 485 -14.28 -10.91 -18.71
N GLU A 486 -14.59 -11.64 -19.79
CA GLU A 486 -15.88 -11.62 -20.53
C GLU A 486 -16.83 -12.74 -20.08
#